data_AF-A0A966IID4-F1
#
_entry.id   AF-A0A966IID4-F1
#
_cell.length_a   1.000
_cell.length_b   1.000
_cell.length_c   1.000
_cell.angle_alpha   90.00
_cell.angle_beta   90.00
_cell.angle_gamma   90.00
#
_symmetry.space_group_name_H-M   'P 1'
#
loop_
_entity.id
_entity.type
_entity.pdbx_description
1 polymer ?
#
loop_
_entity_poly.entity_id
_entity_poly.type
_entity_poly.pdbx_seq_one_letter_code
_entity_poly.pdbx_strand_id
1 'polypeptide(L)'
;MIAAIFIQVLFLGLLFFGAYKLFSRGGRRGGGEFSIRRLFHYSLLYFSVIIAGFGVSGLLGRSLDFGKVIAETRTDLARNLSFAIVGLPLVYLFARWSKKNLRDDSSERTSLAWSAYLTITSITSLVISLNGLHDTLSWLIGNDAYRGSALAQLLIWSIIWYFHIRLSREAGEANRAQYLIGSGIGLSILAVGFGGLVANSIELLINVNQEILSIERTDPILNSAITILMGLPVWIIYWLRGALTFTRDFLWHAYVFLAGIAASFITTVAGFSVVLYDVLVWFLGDTKNLSATQHFFTTANAVGAALSGLAIWSYHRSLLQEEAERTELRRIYEYIVTGVSLIAASLGILMIIVAAIESVTPSDISTTREGSNSLILAVTLLIVGAPIWWMFWNRIERAVLRESADLESPTRRIYILMLFGVAGVAAVVSLITLIFLFFDDLLNSELSGTTLRDMRFAVGILVTNAAISGYHWTIYKSERETPVEIFRRGRHITLVGPSDAHIVELLKEQLGGNVQLWVSPDSGSPWNLQELVELIDTTEGQELLVINEKKKLRAFPIHH
;
A
#
# COMPACT_ATOMS: atom_id res chain seq x y z
N MET A 1 -24.36 -14.84 -1.48
CA MET A 1 -24.21 -13.50 -0.84
C MET A 1 -23.59 -13.56 0.55
N ILE A 2 -24.13 -14.30 1.53
CA ILE A 2 -23.57 -14.38 2.90
C ILE A 2 -22.11 -14.90 2.89
N ALA A 3 -21.79 -15.89 2.06
CA ALA A 3 -20.41 -16.38 1.90
C ALA A 3 -19.45 -15.33 1.30
N ALA A 4 -19.90 -14.48 0.38
CA ALA A 4 -19.06 -13.43 -0.22
C ALA A 4 -18.75 -12.31 0.77
N ILE A 5 -19.73 -11.92 1.58
CA ILE A 5 -19.55 -10.95 2.67
C ILE A 5 -18.65 -11.53 3.77
N PHE A 6 -18.82 -12.81 4.11
CA PHE A 6 -17.97 -13.49 5.08
C PHE A 6 -16.52 -13.61 4.59
N ILE A 7 -16.31 -13.88 3.29
CA ILE A 7 -14.98 -13.90 2.66
C ILE A 7 -14.34 -12.52 2.66
N GLN A 8 -15.08 -11.45 2.36
CA GLN A 8 -14.56 -10.08 2.39
C GLN A 8 -14.20 -9.63 3.83
N VAL A 9 -15.02 -10.01 4.82
CA VAL A 9 -14.75 -9.73 6.24
C VAL A 9 -13.60 -10.59 6.77
N LEU A 10 -13.50 -11.86 6.37
CA LEU A 10 -12.38 -12.75 6.69
C LEU A 10 -11.07 -12.25 6.06
N PHE A 11 -11.12 -11.77 4.82
CA PHE A 11 -9.97 -11.22 4.11
C PHE A 11 -9.48 -9.92 4.75
N LEU A 12 -10.39 -9.02 5.14
CA LEU A 12 -10.07 -7.83 5.94
C LEU A 12 -9.56 -8.20 7.34
N GLY A 13 -10.11 -9.25 7.96
CA GLY A 13 -9.63 -9.79 9.23
C GLY A 13 -8.24 -10.42 9.14
N LEU A 14 -7.89 -11.06 8.03
CA LEU A 14 -6.57 -11.64 7.75
C LEU A 14 -5.55 -10.55 7.41
N LEU A 15 -5.94 -9.52 6.66
CA LEU A 15 -5.12 -8.32 6.44
C LEU A 15 -4.86 -7.59 7.77
N PHE A 16 -5.87 -7.51 8.64
CA PHE A 16 -5.74 -6.97 10.00
C PHE A 16 -4.80 -7.81 10.86
N PHE A 17 -4.91 -9.15 10.82
CA PHE A 17 -3.99 -10.04 11.55
C PHE A 17 -2.55 -9.94 11.03
N GLY A 18 -2.37 -9.83 9.71
CA GLY A 18 -1.08 -9.62 9.08
C GLY A 18 -0.43 -8.29 9.49
N ALA A 19 -1.20 -7.20 9.45
CA ALA A 19 -0.77 -5.89 9.91
C ALA A 19 -0.47 -5.89 11.43
N TYR A 20 -1.35 -6.48 12.25
CA TYR A 20 -1.16 -6.64 13.69
C TYR A 20 0.15 -7.36 14.04
N LYS A 21 0.48 -8.43 13.32
CA LYS A 21 1.72 -9.19 13.53
C LYS A 21 2.98 -8.42 13.09
N LEU A 22 2.86 -7.56 12.07
CA LEU A 22 3.96 -6.69 11.64
C LEU A 22 4.22 -5.55 12.63
N PHE A 23 3.17 -4.92 13.16
CA PHE A 23 3.29 -3.76 14.05
C PHE A 23 3.54 -4.13 15.53
N SER A 24 3.23 -5.35 15.96
CA SER A 24 3.48 -5.79 17.35
C SER A 24 4.92 -6.25 17.63
N ARG A 25 5.78 -6.36 16.62
CA ARG A 25 7.19 -6.78 16.78
C ARG A 25 8.19 -5.62 16.96
N GLY A 26 7.78 -4.36 16.83
CA GLY A 26 8.62 -3.20 17.13
C GLY A 26 8.37 -2.71 18.56
N GLY A 27 9.31 -2.96 19.46
CA GLY A 27 9.17 -2.70 20.89
C GLY A 27 8.96 -1.22 21.27
N ARG A 28 7.90 -0.97 22.04
CA ARG A 28 7.91 -0.16 23.26
C ARG A 28 6.61 -0.42 24.01
N ARG A 29 6.70 -0.89 25.25
CA ARG A 29 5.61 -0.85 26.23
C ARG A 29 5.33 0.62 26.53
N GLY A 30 4.42 1.23 25.77
CA GLY A 30 3.96 2.59 25.98
C GLY A 30 2.45 2.63 26.20
N GLY A 31 2.03 2.89 27.44
CA GLY A 31 0.79 3.59 27.81
C GLY A 31 -0.59 3.01 27.46
N GLY A 32 -0.70 1.89 26.74
CA GLY A 32 -1.98 1.27 26.41
C GLY A 32 -2.06 -0.16 26.95
N GLU A 33 -2.44 -0.35 28.21
CA GLU A 33 -2.72 -1.70 28.72
C GLU A 33 -3.79 -2.36 27.85
N PHE A 34 -3.36 -3.39 27.12
CA PHE A 34 -4.23 -4.27 26.37
C PHE A 34 -5.11 -5.03 27.36
N SER A 35 -6.34 -4.56 27.52
CA SER A 35 -7.32 -5.19 28.40
C SER A 35 -8.23 -6.10 27.57
N ILE A 36 -8.17 -7.41 27.81
CA ILE A 36 -9.08 -8.40 27.20
C ILE A 36 -10.54 -7.97 27.37
N ARG A 37 -10.87 -7.33 28.50
CA ARG A 37 -12.19 -6.73 28.77
C ARG A 37 -12.59 -5.69 27.74
N ARG A 38 -11.68 -4.75 27.38
CA ARG A 38 -11.93 -3.70 26.38
C ARG A 38 -12.18 -4.33 25.01
N LEU A 39 -11.33 -5.29 24.62
CA LEU A 39 -11.47 -6.00 23.34
C LEU A 39 -12.81 -6.72 23.25
N PHE A 40 -13.22 -7.45 24.29
CA PHE A 40 -14.49 -8.15 24.31
C PHE A 40 -15.69 -7.19 24.22
N HIS A 41 -15.69 -6.12 25.03
CA HIS A 41 -16.73 -5.10 25.03
C HIS A 41 -16.90 -4.46 23.65
N TYR A 42 -15.80 -4.03 23.03
CA TYR A 42 -15.86 -3.39 21.72
C TYR A 42 -16.16 -4.36 20.56
N SER A 43 -15.80 -5.64 20.71
CA SER A 43 -16.23 -6.69 19.78
C SER A 43 -17.75 -6.89 19.86
N LEU A 44 -18.31 -6.95 21.06
CA LEU A 44 -19.77 -7.04 21.25
C LEU A 44 -20.49 -5.82 20.67
N LEU A 45 -19.95 -4.62 20.87
CA LEU A 45 -20.50 -3.41 20.26
C LEU A 45 -20.47 -3.49 18.73
N TYR A 46 -19.35 -3.90 18.13
CA TYR A 46 -19.23 -4.09 16.68
C TYR A 46 -20.28 -5.06 16.15
N PHE A 47 -20.36 -6.28 16.70
CA PHE A 47 -21.33 -7.27 16.24
C PHE A 47 -22.77 -6.79 16.42
N SER A 48 -23.06 -6.08 17.51
CA SER A 48 -24.37 -5.49 17.73
C SER A 48 -24.72 -4.47 16.64
N VAL A 49 -23.78 -3.60 16.25
CA VAL A 49 -23.96 -2.62 15.16
C VAL A 49 -24.20 -3.32 13.83
N ILE A 50 -23.45 -4.40 13.54
CA ILE A 50 -23.63 -5.18 12.32
C ILE A 50 -25.02 -5.83 12.27
N ILE A 51 -25.43 -6.50 13.34
CA ILE A 51 -26.73 -7.16 13.45
C ILE A 51 -27.85 -6.13 13.30
N ALA A 52 -27.78 -5.01 14.04
CA ALA A 52 -28.77 -3.94 13.96
C ALA A 52 -28.81 -3.32 12.55
N GLY A 53 -27.65 -3.06 11.94
CA GLY A 53 -27.53 -2.48 10.60
C GLY A 53 -28.21 -3.34 9.53
N PHE A 54 -27.94 -4.66 9.53
CA PHE A 54 -28.62 -5.59 8.61
C PHE A 54 -30.12 -5.72 8.91
N GLY A 55 -30.52 -5.77 10.17
CA GLY A 55 -31.93 -5.84 10.56
C GLY A 55 -32.71 -4.62 10.08
N VAL A 56 -32.25 -3.42 10.43
CA VAL A 56 -32.91 -2.16 10.05
C VAL A 56 -32.88 -1.93 8.54
N SER A 57 -31.74 -2.16 7.88
CA SER A 57 -31.63 -2.05 6.42
C SER A 57 -32.56 -3.03 5.70
N GLY A 58 -32.67 -4.27 6.19
CA GLY A 58 -33.57 -5.26 5.61
C GLY A 58 -35.06 -4.95 5.81
N LEU A 59 -35.44 -4.35 6.95
CA LEU A 59 -36.81 -3.90 7.20
C LEU A 59 -37.17 -2.67 6.36
N LEU A 60 -36.28 -1.68 6.31
CA LEU A 60 -36.46 -0.49 5.48
C LEU A 60 -36.52 -0.87 3.99
N GLY A 61 -35.67 -1.79 3.54
CA GLY A 61 -35.64 -2.24 2.15
C GLY A 61 -36.99 -2.78 1.68
N ARG A 62 -37.67 -3.54 2.54
CA ARG A 62 -39.03 -4.05 2.26
C ARG A 62 -40.06 -2.95 2.18
N SER A 63 -39.98 -1.96 3.07
CA SER A 63 -40.91 -0.83 3.04
C SER A 63 -40.75 0.04 1.78
N LEU A 64 -39.58 -0.03 1.13
CA LEU A 64 -39.28 0.71 -0.10
C LEU A 64 -39.60 -0.09 -1.38
N ASP A 65 -39.82 -1.40 -1.33
CA ASP A 65 -40.24 -2.20 -2.49
C ASP A 65 -41.74 -2.05 -2.77
N PHE A 66 -42.12 -0.92 -3.38
CA PHE A 66 -43.51 -0.62 -3.73
C PHE A 66 -44.08 -1.59 -4.78
N GLY A 67 -45.24 -2.19 -4.51
CA GLY A 67 -46.07 -2.87 -5.52
C GLY A 67 -45.63 -4.28 -5.94
N LYS A 68 -44.53 -4.83 -5.40
CA LYS A 68 -44.24 -6.26 -5.53
C LYS A 68 -45.02 -7.04 -4.48
N VAL A 69 -46.00 -7.83 -4.91
CA VAL A 69 -46.70 -8.78 -4.03
C VAL A 69 -45.65 -9.70 -3.40
N ILE A 70 -45.68 -9.76 -2.07
CA ILE A 70 -44.72 -10.40 -1.17
C ILE A 70 -44.62 -11.91 -1.49
N ALA A 71 -43.80 -12.25 -2.48
CA ALA A 71 -43.24 -13.59 -2.66
C ALA A 71 -41.83 -13.66 -2.04
N GLU A 72 -41.48 -12.73 -1.15
CA GLU A 72 -40.28 -12.84 -0.32
C GLU A 72 -40.52 -13.80 0.85
N THR A 73 -39.54 -14.66 1.10
CA THR A 73 -39.54 -15.68 2.15
C THR A 73 -39.85 -15.05 3.51
N ARG A 74 -40.93 -15.51 4.18
CA ARG A 74 -41.26 -15.14 5.58
C ARG A 74 -40.05 -15.27 6.52
N THR A 75 -39.12 -16.16 6.17
CA THR A 75 -37.82 -16.37 6.79
C THR A 75 -36.93 -15.12 6.80
N ASP A 76 -36.83 -14.36 5.69
CA ASP A 76 -35.97 -13.17 5.64
C ASP A 76 -36.55 -12.01 6.45
N LEU A 77 -37.89 -11.88 6.46
CA LEU A 77 -38.57 -10.93 7.34
C LEU A 77 -38.34 -11.29 8.81
N ALA A 78 -38.54 -12.56 9.19
CA ALA A 78 -38.29 -13.04 10.54
C ALA A 78 -36.84 -12.80 10.97
N ARG A 79 -35.86 -13.04 10.09
CA ARG A 79 -34.45 -12.73 10.33
C ARG A 79 -34.23 -11.25 10.60
N ASN A 80 -34.74 -10.37 9.74
CA ASN A 80 -34.50 -8.93 9.86
C ASN A 80 -35.22 -8.31 11.07
N LEU A 81 -36.42 -8.79 11.40
CA LEU A 81 -37.10 -8.45 12.65
C LEU A 81 -36.29 -8.91 13.86
N SER A 82 -35.82 -10.17 13.87
CA SER A 82 -35.01 -10.70 14.97
C SER A 82 -33.74 -9.88 15.16
N PHE A 83 -33.06 -9.54 14.07
CA PHE A 83 -31.86 -8.70 14.08
C PHE A 83 -32.13 -7.29 14.57
N ALA A 84 -33.24 -6.65 14.18
CA ALA A 84 -33.58 -5.31 14.65
C ALA A 84 -34.00 -5.31 16.13
N ILE A 85 -34.88 -6.24 16.54
CA ILE A 85 -35.42 -6.34 17.90
C ILE A 85 -34.33 -6.64 18.92
N VAL A 86 -33.36 -7.51 18.57
CA VAL A 86 -32.25 -7.86 19.45
C VAL A 86 -31.09 -6.87 19.30
N GLY A 87 -30.73 -6.51 18.07
CA GLY A 87 -29.56 -5.69 17.78
C GLY A 87 -29.68 -4.26 18.29
N LEU A 88 -30.82 -3.58 18.09
CA LEU A 88 -30.97 -2.17 18.49
C LEU A 88 -30.82 -1.95 20.01
N PRO A 89 -31.46 -2.74 20.90
CA PRO A 89 -31.23 -2.64 22.33
C PRO A 89 -29.77 -2.90 22.73
N LEU A 90 -29.12 -3.91 22.12
CA LEU A 90 -27.73 -4.22 22.41
C LEU A 90 -26.79 -3.08 22.01
N VAL A 91 -26.97 -2.50 20.80
CA VAL A 91 -26.22 -1.31 20.38
C VAL A 91 -26.42 -0.17 21.37
N TYR A 92 -27.66 0.11 21.79
CA TYR A 92 -27.94 1.16 22.75
C TYR A 92 -27.22 0.92 24.09
N LEU A 93 -27.30 -0.30 24.64
CA LEU A 93 -26.67 -0.66 25.91
C LEU A 93 -25.15 -0.53 25.84
N PHE A 94 -24.51 -1.14 24.83
CA PHE A 94 -23.05 -1.09 24.69
C PHE A 94 -22.54 0.31 24.30
N ALA A 95 -23.29 1.07 23.51
CA ALA A 95 -22.93 2.45 23.17
C ALA A 95 -23.05 3.38 24.40
N ARG A 96 -24.10 3.22 25.21
CA ARG A 96 -24.27 3.96 26.47
C ARG A 96 -23.15 3.63 27.46
N TRP A 97 -22.79 2.35 27.58
CA TRP A 97 -21.67 1.93 28.42
C TRP A 97 -20.34 2.49 27.90
N SER A 98 -20.09 2.43 26.59
CA SER A 98 -18.89 3.03 25.97
C SER A 98 -18.81 4.53 26.23
N LYS A 99 -19.91 5.26 26.08
CA LYS A 99 -19.99 6.70 26.36
C LYS A 99 -19.69 7.02 27.83
N LYS A 100 -20.11 6.15 28.76
CA LYS A 100 -19.77 6.27 30.17
C LYS A 100 -18.27 6.05 30.38
N ASN A 101 -17.70 4.95 29.86
CA ASN A 101 -16.28 4.64 30.01
C ASN A 101 -15.38 5.76 29.43
N LEU A 102 -15.72 6.29 28.25
CA LEU A 102 -14.99 7.40 27.60
C LEU A 102 -15.10 8.74 28.34
N ARG A 103 -16.05 8.88 29.26
CA ARG A 103 -16.19 10.06 30.15
C ARG A 103 -15.42 9.86 31.44
N ASP A 104 -15.49 8.66 31.99
CA ASP A 104 -14.89 8.31 33.29
C ASP A 104 -13.37 8.09 33.17
N ASP A 105 -12.88 7.61 32.02
CA ASP A 105 -11.47 7.32 31.75
C ASP A 105 -11.03 7.92 30.40
N SER A 106 -10.15 8.93 30.45
CA SER A 106 -9.62 9.60 29.26
C SER A 106 -8.66 8.70 28.45
N SER A 107 -8.03 7.70 29.08
CA SER A 107 -7.14 6.75 28.41
C SER A 107 -7.89 5.80 27.47
N GLU A 108 -9.21 5.65 27.65
CA GLU A 108 -10.04 4.81 26.79
C GLU A 108 -10.06 5.32 25.33
N ARG A 109 -9.96 6.65 25.15
CA ARG A 109 -9.96 7.31 23.83
C ARG A 109 -8.72 6.98 23.00
N THR A 110 -7.60 6.73 23.66
CA THR A 110 -6.32 6.36 23.02
C THR A 110 -6.11 4.84 23.02
N SER A 111 -7.08 4.08 23.53
CA SER A 111 -6.97 2.62 23.59
C SER A 111 -7.02 1.99 22.19
N LEU A 112 -6.20 0.95 21.99
CA LEU A 112 -6.16 0.21 20.73
C LEU A 112 -7.51 -0.45 20.40
N ALA A 113 -8.25 -0.91 21.42
CA ALA A 113 -9.54 -1.57 21.21
C ALA A 113 -10.61 -0.58 20.72
N TRP A 114 -10.62 0.66 21.23
CA TRP A 114 -11.50 1.73 20.73
C TRP A 114 -11.15 2.14 19.30
N SER A 115 -9.87 2.33 19.01
CA SER A 115 -9.38 2.67 17.67
C SER A 115 -9.69 1.56 16.65
N ALA A 116 -9.49 0.29 17.03
CA ALA A 116 -9.83 -0.86 16.21
C ALA A 116 -11.34 -0.94 15.94
N TYR A 117 -12.19 -0.72 16.97
CA TYR A 117 -13.63 -0.69 16.80
C TYR A 117 -14.07 0.40 15.81
N LEU A 118 -13.59 1.63 15.98
CA LEU A 118 -13.94 2.74 15.10
C LEU A 118 -13.46 2.49 13.68
N THR A 119 -12.25 1.95 13.52
CA THR A 119 -11.69 1.59 12.22
C THR A 119 -12.55 0.54 11.52
N ILE A 120 -12.75 -0.63 12.14
CA ILE A 120 -13.45 -1.76 11.52
C ILE A 120 -14.90 -1.40 11.23
N THR A 121 -15.58 -0.72 12.16
CA THR A 121 -16.99 -0.33 11.97
C THR A 121 -17.14 0.71 10.87
N SER A 122 -16.24 1.70 10.81
CA SER A 122 -16.27 2.73 9.77
C SER A 122 -15.96 2.15 8.39
N ILE A 123 -14.96 1.27 8.28
CA ILE A 123 -14.61 0.63 7.01
C ILE A 123 -15.71 -0.33 6.56
N THR A 124 -16.27 -1.14 7.47
CA THR A 124 -17.37 -2.06 7.12
C THR A 124 -18.59 -1.28 6.63
N SER A 125 -19.01 -0.24 7.36
CA SER A 125 -20.16 0.58 6.98
C SER A 125 -19.92 1.38 5.69
N LEU A 126 -18.70 1.86 5.44
CA LEU A 126 -18.31 2.48 4.18
C LEU A 126 -18.46 1.50 3.00
N VAL A 127 -17.89 0.31 3.09
CA VAL A 127 -17.93 -0.69 2.00
C VAL A 127 -19.36 -1.11 1.69
N ILE A 128 -20.17 -1.37 2.72
CA ILE A 128 -21.58 -1.75 2.53
C ILE A 128 -22.39 -0.56 1.96
N SER A 129 -22.13 0.66 2.42
CA SER A 129 -22.73 1.88 1.84
C SER A 129 -22.35 2.05 0.36
N LEU A 130 -21.08 1.86 0.00
CA LEU A 130 -20.61 1.93 -1.38
C LEU A 130 -21.28 0.89 -2.30
N ASN A 131 -21.48 -0.33 -1.81
CA ASN A 131 -22.26 -1.33 -2.57
C ASN A 131 -23.72 -0.90 -2.76
N GLY A 132 -24.35 -0.35 -1.71
CA GLY A 132 -25.70 0.20 -1.83
C GLY A 132 -25.77 1.40 -2.77
N LEU A 133 -24.74 2.25 -2.79
CA LEU A 133 -24.59 3.38 -3.69
C LEU A 133 -24.45 2.90 -5.14
N HIS A 134 -23.61 1.90 -5.38
CA HIS A 134 -23.44 1.29 -6.70
C HIS A 134 -24.76 0.75 -7.23
N ASP A 135 -25.42 -0.16 -6.50
CA ASP A 135 -26.69 -0.76 -6.91
C ASP A 135 -27.79 0.31 -7.12
N THR A 136 -27.82 1.35 -6.27
CA THR A 136 -28.75 2.47 -6.42
C THR A 136 -28.47 3.28 -7.69
N LEU A 137 -27.21 3.62 -7.95
CA LEU A 137 -26.82 4.37 -9.14
C LEU A 137 -27.03 3.55 -10.41
N SER A 138 -26.69 2.26 -10.39
CA SER A 138 -26.95 1.31 -11.49
C SER A 138 -28.45 1.20 -11.80
N TRP A 139 -29.31 1.22 -10.80
CA TRP A 139 -30.75 1.34 -11.02
C TRP A 139 -31.13 2.69 -11.64
N LEU A 140 -30.63 3.81 -11.09
CA LEU A 140 -31.01 5.16 -11.52
C LEU A 140 -30.72 5.41 -13.01
N ILE A 141 -29.71 4.74 -13.55
CA ILE A 141 -29.28 4.85 -14.95
C ILE A 141 -29.92 3.80 -15.87
N GLY A 142 -30.76 2.91 -15.32
CA GLY A 142 -31.46 1.87 -16.06
C GLY A 142 -30.68 0.58 -16.32
N ASN A 143 -29.52 0.39 -15.69
CA ASN A 143 -28.75 -0.86 -15.81
C ASN A 143 -29.45 -2.02 -15.08
N ASP A 144 -29.85 -1.76 -13.84
CA ASP A 144 -30.47 -2.75 -12.95
C ASP A 144 -31.93 -2.44 -12.63
N ALA A 145 -32.67 -3.50 -12.26
CA ALA A 145 -34.04 -3.34 -11.78
C ALA A 145 -34.06 -2.68 -10.39
N TYR A 146 -35.10 -1.90 -10.11
CA TYR A 146 -35.29 -1.31 -8.79
C TYR A 146 -35.33 -2.36 -7.68
N ARG A 147 -34.57 -2.10 -6.62
CA ARG A 147 -34.50 -2.88 -5.39
C ARG A 147 -34.51 -1.94 -4.19
N GLY A 148 -35.60 -1.91 -3.44
CA GLY A 148 -35.71 -1.10 -2.21
C GLY A 148 -34.61 -1.42 -1.20
N SER A 149 -34.12 -2.66 -1.18
CA SER A 149 -32.96 -3.11 -0.39
C SER A 149 -31.66 -2.34 -0.69
N ALA A 150 -31.38 -1.97 -1.95
CA ALA A 150 -30.17 -1.22 -2.30
C ALA A 150 -30.18 0.19 -1.71
N LEU A 151 -31.31 0.90 -1.84
CA LEU A 151 -31.51 2.22 -1.24
C LEU A 151 -31.47 2.16 0.28
N ALA A 152 -32.13 1.18 0.89
CA ALA A 152 -32.10 1.01 2.33
C ALA A 152 -30.70 0.70 2.85
N GLN A 153 -29.91 -0.08 2.10
CA GLN A 153 -28.52 -0.35 2.41
C GLN A 153 -27.69 0.93 2.34
N LEU A 154 -27.81 1.70 1.25
CA LEU A 154 -27.14 3.00 1.12
C LEU A 154 -27.46 3.91 2.30
N LEU A 155 -28.74 4.11 2.62
CA LEU A 155 -29.17 5.04 3.66
C LEU A 155 -28.70 4.64 5.05
N ILE A 156 -29.00 3.40 5.49
CA ILE A 156 -28.70 2.95 6.85
C ILE A 156 -27.20 2.87 7.08
N TRP A 157 -26.45 2.28 6.14
CA TRP A 157 -25.01 2.13 6.31
C TRP A 157 -24.26 3.45 6.15
N SER A 158 -24.77 4.42 5.36
CA SER A 158 -24.22 5.78 5.34
C SER A 158 -24.42 6.52 6.65
N ILE A 159 -25.57 6.33 7.33
CA ILE A 159 -25.83 6.92 8.66
C ILE A 159 -24.85 6.31 9.68
N ILE A 160 -24.69 4.99 9.68
CA ILE A 160 -23.73 4.31 10.56
C ILE A 160 -22.32 4.82 10.28
N TRP A 161 -21.91 4.89 9.01
CA TRP A 161 -20.61 5.40 8.61
C TRP A 161 -20.38 6.85 9.04
N TYR A 162 -21.34 7.73 8.80
CA TYR A 162 -21.28 9.14 9.19
C TYR A 162 -21.18 9.33 10.71
N PHE A 163 -21.88 8.50 11.49
CA PHE A 163 -21.76 8.53 12.93
C PHE A 163 -20.36 8.10 13.41
N HIS A 164 -19.82 7.02 12.85
CA HIS A 164 -18.50 6.53 13.26
C HIS A 164 -17.34 7.41 12.79
N ILE A 165 -17.46 8.06 11.62
CA ILE A 165 -16.46 9.03 11.18
C ILE A 165 -16.46 10.28 12.04
N ARG A 166 -17.63 10.72 12.54
CA ARG A 166 -17.73 11.81 13.52
C ARG A 166 -17.01 11.46 14.83
N LEU A 167 -17.27 10.26 15.38
CA LEU A 167 -16.54 9.78 16.56
C LEU A 167 -15.03 9.68 16.33
N SER A 168 -14.62 9.30 15.11
CA SER A 168 -13.21 9.18 14.75
C SER A 168 -12.51 10.53 14.66
N ARG A 169 -13.21 11.58 14.23
CA ARG A 169 -12.69 12.97 14.27
C ARG A 169 -12.42 13.43 15.69
N GLU A 170 -13.27 13.06 16.65
CA GLU A 170 -13.07 13.38 18.07
C GLU A 170 -11.86 12.63 18.68
N ALA A 171 -11.54 11.45 18.16
CA ALA A 171 -10.35 10.68 18.54
C ALA A 171 -9.04 11.25 17.94
N GLY A 172 -9.13 12.08 16.89
CA GLY A 172 -7.98 12.69 16.24
C GLY A 172 -7.00 11.67 15.66
N GLU A 173 -5.71 11.89 15.91
CA GLU A 173 -4.62 11.06 15.35
C GLU A 173 -4.61 9.61 15.87
N ALA A 174 -5.31 9.31 16.98
CA ALA A 174 -5.43 7.95 17.50
C ALA A 174 -6.12 6.98 16.52
N ASN A 175 -6.90 7.52 15.57
CA ASN A 175 -7.58 6.75 14.53
C ASN A 175 -6.98 6.94 13.13
N ARG A 176 -5.72 7.38 13.04
CA ARG A 176 -5.02 7.59 11.75
C ARG A 176 -5.14 6.40 10.79
N ALA A 177 -5.03 5.17 11.29
CA ALA A 177 -5.14 3.95 10.48
C ALA A 177 -6.46 3.90 9.70
N GLN A 178 -7.58 4.26 10.32
CA GLN A 178 -8.87 4.35 9.64
C GLN A 178 -8.85 5.33 8.46
N TYR A 179 -8.19 6.48 8.62
CA TYR A 179 -8.12 7.49 7.58
C TYR A 179 -7.23 7.08 6.42
N LEU A 180 -6.10 6.43 6.70
CA LEU A 180 -5.23 5.89 5.66
C LEU A 180 -5.92 4.75 4.89
N ILE A 181 -6.59 3.83 5.58
CA ILE A 181 -7.34 2.73 4.94
C ILE A 181 -8.51 3.29 4.10
N GLY A 182 -9.31 4.20 4.66
CA GLY A 182 -10.42 4.83 3.95
C GLY A 182 -9.95 5.64 2.74
N SER A 183 -8.80 6.32 2.85
CA SER A 183 -8.16 7.02 1.74
C SER A 183 -7.73 6.04 0.64
N GLY A 184 -7.13 4.90 1.01
CA GLY A 184 -6.74 3.86 0.05
C GLY A 184 -7.93 3.25 -0.72
N ILE A 185 -9.06 3.03 -0.04
CA ILE A 185 -10.32 2.59 -0.69
C ILE A 185 -10.79 3.64 -1.70
N GLY A 186 -10.91 4.91 -1.27
CA GLY A 186 -11.34 6.00 -2.14
C GLY A 186 -10.40 6.20 -3.34
N LEU A 187 -9.08 6.13 -3.11
CA LEU A 187 -8.05 6.26 -4.14
C LEU A 187 -8.13 5.13 -5.16
N SER A 188 -8.35 3.88 -4.71
CA SER A 188 -8.45 2.72 -5.60
C SER A 188 -9.69 2.80 -6.49
N ILE A 189 -10.84 3.18 -5.91
CA ILE A 189 -12.09 3.36 -6.68
C ILE A 189 -11.93 4.50 -7.68
N LEU A 190 -11.33 5.63 -7.27
CA LEU A 190 -11.01 6.74 -8.18
C LEU A 190 -10.07 6.31 -9.31
N ALA A 191 -9.06 5.50 -9.00
CA ALA A 191 -8.10 5.03 -9.98
C ALA A 191 -8.77 4.19 -11.07
N VAL A 192 -9.66 3.28 -10.67
CA VAL A 192 -10.46 2.43 -11.57
C VAL A 192 -11.43 3.28 -12.38
N GLY A 193 -12.16 4.20 -11.74
CA GLY A 193 -13.13 5.05 -12.42
C GLY A 193 -12.47 5.99 -13.45
N PHE A 194 -11.35 6.63 -13.11
CA PHE A 194 -10.61 7.48 -14.04
C PHE A 194 -9.96 6.67 -15.17
N GLY A 195 -9.35 5.53 -14.85
CA GLY A 195 -8.77 4.63 -15.86
C GLY A 195 -9.83 4.11 -16.84
N GLY A 196 -10.96 3.62 -16.32
CA GLY A 196 -12.09 3.20 -17.13
C GLY A 196 -12.70 4.33 -17.96
N LEU A 197 -12.76 5.56 -17.42
CA LEU A 197 -13.29 6.71 -18.17
C LEU A 197 -12.43 6.99 -19.41
N VAL A 198 -11.11 6.99 -19.25
CA VAL A 198 -10.17 7.14 -20.36
C VAL A 198 -10.30 5.98 -21.34
N ALA A 199 -10.29 4.75 -20.85
CA ALA A 199 -10.37 3.55 -21.67
C ALA A 199 -11.65 3.53 -22.52
N ASN A 200 -12.82 3.69 -21.89
CA ASN A 200 -14.11 3.65 -22.54
C ASN A 200 -14.29 4.82 -23.52
N SER A 201 -13.68 5.98 -23.25
CA SER A 201 -13.66 7.10 -24.19
C SER A 201 -12.82 6.80 -25.43
N ILE A 202 -11.66 6.16 -25.26
CA ILE A 202 -10.82 5.70 -26.38
C ILE A 202 -11.53 4.62 -27.17
N GLU A 203 -12.13 3.63 -26.51
CA GLU A 203 -12.89 2.56 -27.16
C GLU A 203 -14.05 3.11 -28.00
N LEU A 204 -14.80 4.10 -27.49
CA LEU A 204 -15.85 4.77 -28.25
C LEU A 204 -15.31 5.46 -29.53
N LEU A 205 -14.11 6.05 -29.45
CA LEU A 205 -13.46 6.69 -30.61
C LEU A 205 -12.91 5.69 -31.62
N ILE A 206 -12.47 4.50 -31.18
CA ILE A 206 -11.93 3.45 -32.06
C ILE A 206 -13.05 2.63 -32.70
N ASN A 207 -14.15 2.41 -32.00
CA ASN A 207 -15.23 1.49 -32.37
C ASN A 207 -16.41 2.17 -33.09
N VAL A 208 -16.16 3.22 -33.86
CA VAL A 208 -17.18 4.01 -34.58
C VAL A 208 -18.03 3.13 -35.54
N ASN A 209 -17.50 1.99 -35.98
CA ASN A 209 -18.18 1.01 -36.82
C ASN A 209 -18.58 -0.26 -36.03
N GLN A 210 -19.51 -0.10 -35.07
CA GLN A 210 -20.47 -1.06 -34.44
C GLN A 210 -20.26 -2.61 -34.41
N GLU A 211 -19.15 -3.20 -34.80
CA GLU A 211 -18.97 -4.67 -34.77
C GLU A 211 -18.81 -5.22 -33.35
N ILE A 212 -18.42 -4.37 -32.39
CA ILE A 212 -18.30 -4.72 -30.97
C ILE A 212 -19.30 -3.91 -30.14
N LEU A 213 -20.54 -3.74 -30.62
CA LEU A 213 -21.65 -3.37 -29.75
C LEU A 213 -22.19 -4.65 -29.09
N SER A 214 -21.41 -5.19 -28.18
CA SER A 214 -21.88 -6.15 -27.18
C SER A 214 -23.01 -5.50 -26.39
N ILE A 215 -24.24 -5.99 -26.61
CA ILE A 215 -25.30 -6.39 -25.66
C ILE A 215 -25.14 -5.94 -24.18
N GLU A 216 -24.64 -4.74 -23.90
CA GLU A 216 -24.64 -4.12 -22.58
C GLU A 216 -25.77 -3.09 -22.53
N ARG A 217 -26.55 -3.18 -21.46
CA ARG A 217 -27.77 -2.39 -21.28
C ARG A 217 -27.49 -0.91 -21.03
N THR A 218 -26.23 -0.49 -20.85
CA THR A 218 -25.85 0.88 -20.49
C THR A 218 -24.45 1.27 -20.99
N ASP A 219 -24.21 2.58 -21.12
CA ASP A 219 -22.98 3.21 -21.59
C ASP A 219 -21.79 2.98 -20.64
N PRO A 220 -20.68 2.33 -21.09
CA PRO A 220 -19.48 2.12 -20.29
C PRO A 220 -18.85 3.41 -19.72
N ILE A 221 -18.97 4.55 -20.42
CA ILE A 221 -18.47 5.84 -19.94
C ILE A 221 -19.22 6.25 -18.67
N LEU A 222 -20.53 5.99 -18.65
CA LEU A 222 -21.39 6.33 -17.53
C LEU A 222 -21.08 5.45 -16.30
N ASN A 223 -20.75 4.17 -16.49
CA ASN A 223 -20.28 3.29 -15.40
C ASN A 223 -18.96 3.80 -14.78
N SER A 224 -18.05 4.30 -15.61
CA SER A 224 -16.81 4.93 -15.15
C SER A 224 -17.08 6.23 -14.37
N ALA A 225 -18.03 7.05 -14.83
CA ALA A 225 -18.45 8.25 -14.12
C ALA A 225 -19.05 7.94 -12.74
N ILE A 226 -19.90 6.91 -12.64
CA ILE A 226 -20.43 6.42 -11.35
C ILE A 226 -19.30 5.99 -10.42
N THR A 227 -18.34 5.24 -10.94
CA THR A 227 -17.21 4.76 -10.17
C THR A 227 -16.40 5.94 -9.60
N ILE A 228 -16.17 7.00 -10.40
CA ILE A 228 -15.56 8.24 -9.91
C ILE A 228 -16.41 8.90 -8.83
N LEU A 229 -17.73 9.04 -9.04
CA LEU A 229 -18.65 9.65 -8.08
C LEU A 229 -18.71 8.90 -6.74
N MET A 230 -18.47 7.58 -6.75
CA MET A 230 -18.35 6.77 -5.54
C MET A 230 -17.02 7.01 -4.82
N GLY A 231 -15.90 7.01 -5.55
CA GLY A 231 -14.56 7.13 -4.97
C GLY A 231 -14.19 8.54 -4.50
N LEU A 232 -14.60 9.57 -5.26
CA LEU A 232 -14.20 10.96 -5.05
C LEU A 232 -14.57 11.50 -3.65
N PRO A 233 -15.83 11.36 -3.18
CA PRO A 233 -16.20 11.86 -1.86
C PRO A 233 -15.45 11.14 -0.74
N VAL A 234 -15.24 9.83 -0.89
CA VAL A 234 -14.51 9.00 0.08
C VAL A 234 -13.06 9.48 0.18
N TRP A 235 -12.39 9.66 -0.95
CA TRP A 235 -11.02 10.16 -0.98
C TRP A 235 -10.91 11.56 -0.40
N ILE A 236 -11.80 12.50 -0.75
CA ILE A 236 -11.80 13.86 -0.18
C ILE A 236 -11.96 13.82 1.35
N ILE A 237 -12.88 13.00 1.85
CA ILE A 237 -13.20 12.92 3.28
C ILE A 237 -12.04 12.31 4.08
N TYR A 238 -11.44 11.23 3.58
CA TYR A 238 -10.43 10.48 4.32
C TYR A 238 -9.01 11.00 4.09
N TRP A 239 -8.69 11.45 2.88
CA TRP A 239 -7.38 11.99 2.53
C TRP A 239 -7.29 13.48 2.82
N LEU A 240 -7.94 14.31 2.00
CA LEU A 240 -7.76 15.76 2.00
C LEU A 240 -8.22 16.41 3.31
N ARG A 241 -9.35 15.96 3.86
CA ARG A 241 -9.91 16.48 5.12
C ARG A 241 -9.45 15.74 6.37
N GLY A 242 -8.65 14.68 6.22
CA GLY A 242 -8.31 13.75 7.29
C GLY A 242 -6.81 13.45 7.35
N ALA A 243 -6.38 12.38 6.68
CA ALA A 243 -5.00 11.91 6.73
C ALA A 243 -3.95 12.97 6.34
N LEU A 244 -4.28 13.89 5.43
CA LEU A 244 -3.38 14.97 5.01
C LEU A 244 -3.14 16.01 6.12
N THR A 245 -4.06 16.15 7.08
CA THR A 245 -3.93 17.12 8.18
C THR A 245 -3.20 16.57 9.41
N PHE A 246 -2.90 15.27 9.42
CA PHE A 246 -2.18 14.64 10.53
C PHE A 246 -0.67 14.87 10.46
N THR A 247 0.00 14.68 11.59
CA THR A 247 1.46 14.68 11.67
C THR A 247 2.06 13.69 10.67
N ARG A 248 3.16 14.06 10.00
CA ARG A 248 3.84 13.20 9.02
C ARG A 248 4.72 12.17 9.75
N ASP A 249 4.10 11.12 10.27
CA ASP A 249 4.77 10.03 10.98
C ASP A 249 5.10 8.86 10.04
N PHE A 250 5.61 7.75 10.60
CA PHE A 250 5.91 6.55 9.83
C PHE A 250 4.70 6.01 9.04
N LEU A 251 3.51 5.93 9.64
CA LEU A 251 2.33 5.37 8.98
C LEU A 251 1.87 6.24 7.81
N TRP A 252 1.93 7.56 7.98
CA TRP A 252 1.63 8.51 6.90
C TRP A 252 2.60 8.34 5.73
N HIS A 253 3.91 8.29 6.00
CA HIS A 253 4.92 8.07 4.97
C HIS A 253 4.78 6.70 4.31
N ALA A 254 4.53 5.64 5.08
CA ALA A 254 4.29 4.30 4.55
C ALA A 254 3.12 4.28 3.57
N TYR A 255 2.02 4.97 3.89
CA TYR A 255 0.89 5.11 2.96
C TYR A 255 1.28 5.85 1.68
N VAL A 256 1.94 7.00 1.80
CA VAL A 256 2.36 7.81 0.64
C VAL A 256 3.32 7.03 -0.24
N PHE A 257 4.31 6.35 0.33
CA PHE A 257 5.28 5.57 -0.43
C PHE A 257 4.70 4.30 -1.05
N LEU A 258 3.89 3.53 -0.31
CA LEU A 258 3.37 2.25 -0.81
C LEU A 258 2.17 2.43 -1.75
N ALA A 259 1.13 3.13 -1.30
CA ALA A 259 -0.09 3.32 -2.09
C ALA A 259 0.06 4.48 -3.09
N GLY A 260 0.67 5.59 -2.66
CA GLY A 260 0.78 6.80 -3.46
C GLY A 260 1.87 6.77 -4.52
N ILE A 261 3.04 6.18 -4.23
CA ILE A 261 4.20 6.14 -5.13
C ILE A 261 4.41 4.76 -5.75
N ALA A 262 4.60 3.70 -4.94
CA ALA A 262 5.00 2.39 -5.45
C ALA A 262 3.90 1.75 -6.31
N ALA A 263 2.68 1.63 -5.78
CA ALA A 263 1.56 1.03 -6.50
C ALA A 263 1.19 1.83 -7.76
N SER A 264 1.14 3.15 -7.68
CA SER A 264 0.82 4.02 -8.82
C SER A 264 1.91 3.98 -9.91
N PHE A 265 3.18 3.97 -9.52
CA PHE A 265 4.31 3.86 -10.45
C PHE A 265 4.35 2.49 -11.14
N ILE A 266 4.08 1.40 -10.40
CA ILE A 266 3.92 0.06 -11.00
C ILE A 266 2.81 0.07 -12.05
N THR A 267 1.65 0.63 -11.73
CA THR A 267 0.52 0.72 -12.67
C THR A 267 0.88 1.55 -13.90
N THR A 268 1.60 2.67 -13.73
CA THR A 268 2.09 3.48 -14.86
C THR A 268 3.04 2.70 -15.76
N VAL A 269 4.05 2.05 -15.19
CA VAL A 269 5.05 1.28 -15.94
C VAL A 269 4.40 0.09 -16.64
N ALA A 270 3.50 -0.63 -15.97
CA ALA A 270 2.78 -1.75 -16.55
C ALA A 270 1.85 -1.32 -17.69
N GLY A 271 1.03 -0.28 -17.48
CA GLY A 271 0.14 0.25 -18.51
C GLY A 271 0.90 0.75 -19.73
N PHE A 272 1.98 1.51 -19.53
CA PHE A 272 2.83 1.97 -20.64
C PHE A 272 3.53 0.80 -21.36
N SER A 273 3.94 -0.24 -20.64
CA SER A 273 4.52 -1.45 -21.24
C SER A 273 3.50 -2.18 -22.11
N VAL A 274 2.25 -2.34 -21.66
CA VAL A 274 1.19 -2.96 -22.48
C VAL A 274 0.92 -2.14 -23.73
N VAL A 275 0.79 -0.81 -23.61
CA VAL A 275 0.58 0.08 -24.76
C VAL A 275 1.72 -0.04 -25.77
N LEU A 276 2.97 0.03 -25.31
CA LEU A 276 4.13 -0.10 -26.19
C LEU A 276 4.20 -1.50 -26.83
N TYR A 277 3.91 -2.54 -26.06
CA TYR A 277 3.87 -3.92 -26.56
C TYR A 277 2.85 -4.09 -27.68
N ASP A 278 1.60 -3.66 -27.47
CA ASP A 278 0.54 -3.80 -28.47
C ASP A 278 0.85 -3.02 -29.74
N VAL A 279 1.42 -1.81 -29.60
CA VAL A 279 1.88 -1.01 -30.74
C VAL A 279 3.00 -1.73 -31.50
N LEU A 280 4.00 -2.28 -30.80
CA LEU A 280 5.10 -2.98 -31.47
C LEU A 280 4.64 -4.28 -32.12
N VAL A 281 3.73 -5.05 -31.50
CA VAL A 281 3.14 -6.24 -32.11
C VAL A 281 2.38 -5.89 -33.39
N TRP A 282 1.66 -4.77 -33.41
CA TRP A 282 0.95 -4.33 -34.61
C TRP A 282 1.87 -4.07 -35.80
N PHE A 283 3.05 -3.47 -35.57
CA PHE A 283 3.98 -3.11 -36.65
C PHE A 283 5.01 -4.19 -36.98
N LEU A 284 5.43 -4.99 -36.00
CA LEU A 284 6.59 -5.89 -36.10
C LEU A 284 6.26 -7.36 -35.77
N GLY A 285 5.12 -7.61 -35.11
CA GLY A 285 4.76 -8.92 -34.56
C GLY A 285 3.66 -9.63 -35.35
N ASP A 286 3.12 -10.68 -34.73
CA ASP A 286 1.96 -11.40 -35.25
C ASP A 286 0.69 -10.97 -34.49
N THR A 287 -0.23 -10.33 -35.20
CA THR A 287 -1.53 -9.89 -34.69
C THR A 287 -2.57 -11.01 -34.68
N LYS A 288 -2.21 -12.24 -35.06
CA LYS A 288 -3.12 -13.39 -35.20
C LYS A 288 -4.28 -13.13 -36.16
N ASN A 289 -4.05 -12.30 -37.18
CA ASN A 289 -5.06 -11.81 -38.13
C ASN A 289 -6.22 -11.04 -37.48
N LEU A 290 -6.04 -10.50 -36.27
CA LEU A 290 -7.02 -9.62 -35.64
C LEU A 290 -7.13 -8.31 -36.42
N SER A 291 -8.34 -7.75 -36.47
CA SER A 291 -8.53 -6.38 -36.96
C SER A 291 -7.88 -5.38 -36.01
N ALA A 292 -7.58 -4.16 -36.48
CA ALA A 292 -7.02 -3.10 -35.64
C ALA A 292 -7.89 -2.85 -34.39
N THR A 293 -9.21 -2.81 -34.55
CA THR A 293 -10.16 -2.63 -33.46
C THR A 293 -10.07 -3.75 -32.42
N GLN A 294 -9.97 -5.00 -32.85
CA GLN A 294 -9.84 -6.15 -31.94
C GLN A 294 -8.49 -6.18 -31.22
N HIS A 295 -7.42 -5.86 -31.93
CA HIS A 295 -6.06 -5.82 -31.37
C HIS A 295 -5.91 -4.75 -30.29
N PHE A 296 -6.41 -3.54 -30.54
CA PHE A 296 -6.26 -2.41 -29.63
C PHE A 296 -7.34 -2.28 -28.54
N PHE A 297 -8.30 -3.21 -28.50
CA PHE A 297 -9.40 -3.17 -27.52
C PHE A 297 -8.89 -3.14 -26.08
N THR A 298 -7.96 -4.03 -25.73
CA THR A 298 -7.37 -4.06 -24.37
C THR A 298 -6.35 -2.95 -24.13
N THR A 299 -5.81 -2.35 -25.20
CA THR A 299 -4.84 -1.26 -25.11
C THR A 299 -5.45 -0.01 -24.49
N ALA A 300 -6.74 0.27 -24.76
CA ALA A 300 -7.45 1.40 -24.16
C ALA A 300 -7.45 1.34 -22.62
N ASN A 301 -7.67 0.15 -22.05
CA ASN A 301 -7.59 -0.10 -20.61
C ASN A 301 -6.18 0.15 -20.06
N ALA A 302 -5.15 -0.25 -20.81
CA ALA A 302 -3.76 0.02 -20.43
C ALA A 302 -3.40 1.51 -20.46
N VAL A 303 -3.92 2.28 -21.43
CA VAL A 303 -3.78 3.74 -21.46
C VAL A 303 -4.44 4.37 -20.24
N GLY A 304 -5.67 3.96 -19.94
CA GLY A 304 -6.40 4.42 -18.75
C GLY A 304 -5.65 4.14 -17.45
N ALA A 305 -5.15 2.91 -17.29
CA ALA A 305 -4.34 2.52 -16.14
C ALA A 305 -3.05 3.35 -16.04
N ALA A 306 -2.34 3.54 -17.16
CA ALA A 306 -1.09 4.30 -17.19
C ALA A 306 -1.28 5.76 -16.74
N LEU A 307 -2.30 6.43 -17.29
CA LEU A 307 -2.63 7.81 -16.96
C LEU A 307 -3.16 7.96 -15.53
N SER A 308 -3.95 7.00 -15.06
CA SER A 308 -4.43 6.95 -13.68
C SER A 308 -3.28 6.81 -12.68
N GLY A 309 -2.37 5.84 -12.92
CA GLY A 309 -1.16 5.70 -12.12
C GLY A 309 -0.30 6.97 -12.14
N LEU A 310 -0.18 7.62 -13.30
CA LEU A 310 0.65 8.83 -13.44
C LEU A 310 0.06 10.02 -12.68
N ALA A 311 -1.26 10.18 -12.71
CA ALA A 311 -1.97 11.20 -11.95
C ALA A 311 -1.80 10.99 -10.43
N ILE A 312 -1.92 9.74 -9.96
CA ILE A 312 -1.75 9.41 -8.55
C ILE A 312 -0.29 9.63 -8.10
N TRP A 313 0.66 9.15 -8.90
CA TRP A 313 2.08 9.31 -8.64
C TRP A 313 2.49 10.78 -8.59
N SER A 314 2.06 11.58 -9.58
CA SER A 314 2.40 13.01 -9.64
C SER A 314 1.85 13.78 -8.44
N TYR A 315 0.62 13.48 -8.03
CA TYR A 315 0.01 14.05 -6.83
C TYR A 315 0.77 13.67 -5.56
N HIS A 316 1.09 12.39 -5.34
CA HIS A 316 1.78 11.98 -4.09
C HIS A 316 3.25 12.38 -4.07
N ARG A 317 3.89 12.51 -5.24
CA ARG A 317 5.26 13.00 -5.35
C ARG A 317 5.37 14.48 -4.96
N SER A 318 4.39 15.31 -5.28
CA SER A 318 4.42 16.73 -4.91
C SER A 318 4.36 16.95 -3.40
N LEU A 319 3.83 15.98 -2.64
CA LEU A 319 3.82 16.00 -1.18
C LEU A 319 5.20 15.76 -0.55
N LEU A 320 6.19 15.32 -1.36
CA LEU A 320 7.55 15.00 -0.92
C LEU A 320 8.57 16.10 -1.30
N GLN A 321 8.16 17.22 -1.93
CA GLN A 321 9.02 18.36 -2.32
C GLN A 321 9.15 19.38 -1.16
N GLU A 322 10.24 20.09 -0.86
CA GLU A 322 11.60 20.24 -1.40
C GLU A 322 12.47 20.77 -0.23
N GLU A 323 13.40 19.97 0.28
CA GLU A 323 14.47 20.47 1.16
C GLU A 323 15.77 20.61 0.35
N ALA A 324 16.59 21.60 0.67
CA ALA A 324 17.85 21.86 -0.03
C ALA A 324 18.81 20.66 0.04
N GLU A 325 18.70 19.85 1.11
CA GLU A 325 19.49 18.65 1.35
C GLU A 325 18.73 17.36 0.95
N ARG A 326 19.51 16.33 0.63
CA ARG A 326 18.99 15.01 0.26
C ARG A 326 18.57 14.24 1.52
N THR A 327 17.27 14.24 1.82
CA THR A 327 16.71 13.54 2.99
C THR A 327 16.53 12.03 2.77
N GLU A 328 16.37 11.27 3.86
CA GLU A 328 15.98 9.85 3.81
C GLU A 328 14.67 9.60 3.05
N LEU A 329 13.70 10.54 3.12
CA LEU A 329 12.44 10.42 2.37
C LEU A 329 12.69 10.44 0.86
N ARG A 330 13.62 11.30 0.40
CA ARG A 330 14.04 11.32 -1.00
C ARG A 330 14.80 10.05 -1.38
N ARG A 331 15.63 9.50 -0.48
CA ARG A 331 16.30 8.21 -0.69
C ARG A 331 15.27 7.09 -0.88
N ILE A 332 14.27 6.97 0.01
CA ILE A 332 13.19 5.97 -0.09
C ILE A 332 12.46 6.06 -1.43
N TYR A 333 12.06 7.28 -1.83
CA TYR A 333 11.44 7.52 -3.13
C TYR A 333 12.30 7.00 -4.30
N GLU A 334 13.57 7.36 -4.35
CA GLU A 334 14.46 7.00 -5.46
C GLU A 334 14.73 5.49 -5.50
N TYR A 335 14.89 4.84 -4.34
CA TYR A 335 15.08 3.38 -4.27
C TYR A 335 13.81 2.60 -4.62
N ILE A 336 12.60 3.10 -4.31
CA ILE A 336 11.33 2.50 -4.77
C ILE A 336 11.26 2.53 -6.30
N VAL A 337 11.50 3.70 -6.91
CA VAL A 337 11.47 3.86 -8.37
C VAL A 337 12.53 2.98 -9.04
N THR A 338 13.74 2.94 -8.48
CA THR A 338 14.82 2.05 -8.94
C THR A 338 14.43 0.58 -8.83
N GLY A 339 13.83 0.15 -7.73
CA GLY A 339 13.40 -1.24 -7.54
C GLY A 339 12.34 -1.68 -8.54
N VAL A 340 11.28 -0.89 -8.72
CA VAL A 340 10.20 -1.19 -9.68
C VAL A 340 10.72 -1.22 -11.12
N SER A 341 11.56 -0.26 -11.51
CA SER A 341 12.16 -0.22 -12.85
C SER A 341 13.15 -1.36 -13.09
N LEU A 342 13.90 -1.79 -12.06
CA LEU A 342 14.77 -2.96 -12.13
C LEU A 342 13.95 -4.25 -12.32
N ILE A 343 12.80 -4.39 -11.65
CA ILE A 343 11.91 -5.54 -11.86
C ILE A 343 11.48 -5.60 -13.33
N ALA A 344 10.99 -4.49 -13.89
CA ALA A 344 10.61 -4.44 -15.31
C ALA A 344 11.78 -4.78 -16.25
N ALA A 345 12.96 -4.19 -16.03
CA ALA A 345 14.16 -4.49 -16.81
C ALA A 345 14.58 -5.96 -16.69
N SER A 346 14.52 -6.54 -15.48
CA SER A 346 14.84 -7.95 -15.23
C SER A 346 13.89 -8.89 -15.96
N LEU A 347 12.59 -8.59 -15.99
CA LEU A 347 11.62 -9.35 -16.78
C LEU A 347 11.92 -9.24 -18.28
N GLY A 348 12.40 -8.09 -18.76
CA GLY A 348 12.89 -7.94 -20.12
C GLY A 348 14.08 -8.86 -20.45
N ILE A 349 15.11 -8.88 -19.60
CA ILE A 349 16.29 -9.77 -19.76
C ILE A 349 15.87 -11.24 -19.70
N LEU A 350 15.02 -11.61 -18.74
CA LEU A 350 14.42 -12.93 -18.61
C LEU A 350 13.77 -13.36 -19.93
N MET A 351 12.91 -12.50 -20.49
CA MET A 351 12.18 -12.80 -21.72
C MET A 351 13.10 -12.89 -22.94
N ILE A 352 14.23 -12.17 -22.98
CA ILE A 352 15.25 -12.37 -24.03
C ILE A 352 15.83 -13.78 -23.94
N ILE A 353 16.17 -14.25 -22.74
CA ILE A 353 16.74 -15.59 -22.56
C ILE A 353 15.71 -16.66 -22.92
N VAL A 354 14.46 -16.47 -22.50
CA VAL A 354 13.33 -17.34 -22.88
C VAL A 354 13.18 -17.41 -24.39
N ALA A 355 13.14 -16.27 -25.08
CA ALA A 355 13.03 -16.20 -26.53
C ALA A 355 14.25 -16.83 -27.24
N ALA A 356 15.45 -16.66 -26.70
CA ALA A 356 16.66 -17.27 -27.22
C ALA A 356 16.60 -18.81 -27.13
N ILE A 357 16.14 -19.35 -26.00
CA ILE A 357 15.94 -20.80 -25.83
C ILE A 357 14.85 -21.32 -26.78
N GLU A 358 13.71 -20.63 -26.89
CA GLU A 358 12.62 -20.98 -27.81
C GLU A 358 13.09 -21.02 -29.27
N SER A 359 14.01 -20.13 -29.66
CA SER A 359 14.55 -20.04 -31.02
C SER A 359 15.41 -21.25 -31.42
N VAL A 360 16.11 -21.87 -30.47
CA VAL A 360 16.97 -23.04 -30.70
C VAL A 360 16.29 -24.37 -30.35
N THR A 361 15.10 -24.33 -29.76
CA THR A 361 14.30 -25.52 -29.42
C THR A 361 12.90 -25.47 -30.07
N PRO A 362 12.73 -25.48 -31.41
CA PRO A 362 11.41 -25.34 -32.04
C PRO A 362 10.45 -26.47 -31.63
N SER A 363 9.15 -26.17 -31.48
CA SER A 363 8.10 -27.19 -31.33
C SER A 363 7.45 -27.49 -32.68
N ASP A 364 7.00 -28.73 -32.89
CA ASP A 364 6.36 -29.19 -34.14
C ASP A 364 5.05 -28.47 -34.49
N ILE A 365 4.43 -27.81 -33.50
CA ILE A 365 3.31 -26.89 -33.72
C ILE A 365 3.89 -25.56 -34.20
N SER A 366 3.40 -25.04 -35.33
CA SER A 366 3.80 -23.81 -36.02
C SER A 366 4.00 -22.58 -35.12
N THR A 367 5.17 -22.47 -34.48
CA THR A 367 5.50 -21.51 -33.41
C THR A 367 6.50 -20.43 -33.83
N THR A 368 6.93 -20.39 -35.10
CA THR A 368 7.88 -19.37 -35.60
C THR A 368 7.36 -17.93 -35.43
N ARG A 369 6.04 -17.74 -35.29
CA ARG A 369 5.41 -16.42 -35.06
C ARG A 369 5.04 -16.13 -33.60
N GLU A 370 5.00 -17.14 -32.73
CA GLU A 370 4.78 -16.90 -31.28
C GLU A 370 6.07 -16.40 -30.61
N GLY A 371 7.24 -16.87 -31.07
CA GLY A 371 8.53 -16.41 -30.57
C GLY A 371 8.86 -14.94 -30.88
N SER A 372 8.32 -14.37 -31.97
CA SER A 372 8.52 -12.94 -32.29
C SER A 372 7.80 -12.04 -31.29
N ASN A 373 6.57 -12.41 -30.88
CA ASN A 373 5.83 -11.65 -29.87
C ASN A 373 6.50 -11.77 -28.48
N SER A 374 7.04 -12.93 -28.11
CA SER A 374 7.87 -13.08 -26.90
C SER A 374 9.08 -12.13 -26.90
N LEU A 375 9.77 -12.01 -28.04
CA LEU A 375 10.89 -11.09 -28.20
C LEU A 375 10.45 -9.62 -28.11
N ILE A 376 9.32 -9.27 -28.74
CA ILE A 376 8.74 -7.93 -28.65
C ILE A 376 8.41 -7.58 -27.20
N LEU A 377 7.83 -8.50 -26.43
CA LEU A 377 7.59 -8.30 -24.99
C LEU A 377 8.90 -8.03 -24.23
N ALA A 378 9.94 -8.80 -24.52
CA ALA A 378 11.25 -8.64 -23.90
C ALA A 378 11.84 -7.24 -24.17
N VAL A 379 11.80 -6.82 -25.43
CA VAL A 379 12.29 -5.51 -25.87
C VAL A 379 11.46 -4.38 -25.25
N THR A 380 10.14 -4.51 -25.22
CA THR A 380 9.24 -3.54 -24.58
C THR A 380 9.61 -3.32 -23.11
N LEU A 381 9.72 -4.40 -22.34
CA LEU A 381 10.04 -4.32 -20.91
C LEU A 381 11.43 -3.70 -20.67
N LEU A 382 12.40 -3.94 -21.55
CA LEU A 382 13.70 -3.28 -21.51
C LEU A 382 13.62 -1.79 -21.84
N ILE A 383 12.90 -1.41 -22.91
CA ILE A 383 12.74 -0.01 -23.32
C ILE A 383 12.06 0.80 -22.21
N VAL A 384 11.11 0.21 -21.49
CA VAL A 384 10.41 0.91 -20.40
C VAL A 384 11.22 0.89 -19.11
N GLY A 385 11.70 -0.28 -18.68
CA GLY A 385 12.33 -0.46 -17.37
C GLY A 385 13.78 0.03 -17.31
N ALA A 386 14.61 -0.36 -18.28
CA ALA A 386 16.06 -0.16 -18.19
C ALA A 386 16.48 1.33 -18.19
N PRO A 387 15.91 2.23 -19.02
CA PRO A 387 16.26 3.65 -18.97
C PRO A 387 15.91 4.31 -17.64
N ILE A 388 14.76 3.94 -17.04
CA ILE A 388 14.34 4.50 -15.76
C ILE A 388 15.27 4.01 -14.64
N TRP A 389 15.57 2.71 -14.62
CA TRP A 389 16.51 2.13 -13.66
C TRP A 389 17.87 2.81 -13.78
N TRP A 390 18.43 2.89 -14.99
CA TRP A 390 19.72 3.52 -15.25
C TRP A 390 19.77 4.97 -14.78
N MET A 391 18.73 5.75 -15.07
CA MET A 391 18.65 7.15 -14.69
C MET A 391 18.63 7.35 -13.17
N PHE A 392 17.78 6.60 -12.46
CA PHE A 392 17.64 6.72 -11.01
C PHE A 392 18.83 6.12 -10.27
N TRP A 393 19.32 4.96 -10.72
CA TRP A 393 20.50 4.32 -10.15
C TRP A 393 21.74 5.21 -10.30
N ASN A 394 22.01 5.76 -11.49
CA ASN A 394 23.13 6.68 -11.67
C ASN A 394 22.98 7.99 -10.89
N ARG A 395 21.76 8.41 -10.59
CA ARG A 395 21.52 9.56 -9.72
C ARG A 395 21.85 9.23 -8.27
N ILE A 396 21.49 8.05 -7.79
CA ILE A 396 21.84 7.54 -6.46
C ILE A 396 23.36 7.40 -6.34
N GLU A 397 24.02 6.71 -7.28
CA GLU A 397 25.48 6.49 -7.23
C GLU A 397 26.26 7.81 -7.29
N ARG A 398 25.83 8.78 -8.11
CA ARG A 398 26.45 10.11 -8.13
C ARG A 398 26.26 10.88 -6.83
N ALA A 399 25.19 10.64 -6.08
CA ALA A 399 24.98 11.27 -4.79
C ALA A 399 25.89 10.64 -3.72
N VAL A 400 26.00 9.30 -3.73
CA VAL A 400 26.95 8.54 -2.90
C VAL A 400 28.39 9.01 -3.09
N LEU A 401 28.81 9.28 -4.32
CA LEU A 401 30.16 9.78 -4.62
C LEU A 401 30.43 11.20 -4.11
N ARG A 402 29.39 12.00 -3.84
CA ARG A 402 29.51 13.38 -3.37
C ARG A 402 29.51 13.48 -1.85
N GLU A 403 28.75 12.61 -1.18
CA GLU A 403 28.48 12.71 0.25
C GLU A 403 28.51 11.33 0.91
N SER A 404 29.39 11.12 1.88
CA SER A 404 29.54 9.83 2.58
C SER A 404 28.29 9.45 3.38
N ALA A 405 27.46 10.41 3.78
CA ALA A 405 26.21 10.17 4.50
C ALA A 405 25.19 9.33 3.70
N ASP A 406 25.33 9.25 2.37
CA ASP A 406 24.50 8.37 1.54
C ASP A 406 24.89 6.88 1.69
N LEU A 407 26.16 6.57 2.02
CA LEU A 407 26.62 5.20 2.29
C LEU A 407 26.09 4.67 3.63
N GLU A 408 25.94 5.57 4.61
CA GLU A 408 25.44 5.23 5.94
C GLU A 408 23.90 5.10 5.96
N SER A 409 23.22 5.40 4.85
CA SER A 409 21.75 5.36 4.77
C SER A 409 21.20 3.94 5.01
N PRO A 410 20.24 3.77 5.94
CA PRO A 410 19.54 2.50 6.12
C PRO A 410 18.76 2.09 4.87
N THR A 411 18.24 3.05 4.11
CA THR A 411 17.47 2.79 2.89
C THR A 411 18.31 2.07 1.84
N ARG A 412 19.57 2.48 1.63
CA ARG A 412 20.50 1.81 0.71
C ARG A 412 20.75 0.36 1.14
N ARG A 413 21.03 0.14 2.43
CA ARG A 413 21.28 -1.19 2.97
C ARG A 413 20.06 -2.10 2.82
N ILE A 414 18.87 -1.60 3.14
CA ILE A 414 17.61 -2.34 3.01
C ILE A 414 17.36 -2.69 1.54
N TYR A 415 17.54 -1.76 0.61
CA TYR A 415 17.36 -2.00 -0.82
C TYR A 415 18.24 -3.15 -1.31
N ILE A 416 19.56 -3.10 -1.04
CA ILE A 416 20.52 -4.11 -1.47
C ILE A 416 20.18 -5.49 -0.85
N LEU A 417 19.85 -5.53 0.44
CA LEU A 417 19.48 -6.77 1.11
C LEU A 417 18.15 -7.35 0.61
N MET A 418 17.14 -6.51 0.37
CA MET A 418 15.88 -6.94 -0.24
C MET A 418 16.09 -7.49 -1.65
N LEU A 419 16.96 -6.86 -2.45
CA LEU A 419 17.32 -7.33 -3.78
C LEU A 419 17.90 -8.75 -3.72
N PHE A 420 18.88 -8.99 -2.85
CA PHE A 420 19.42 -10.34 -2.67
C PHE A 420 18.40 -11.33 -2.10
N GLY A 421 17.54 -10.89 -1.17
CA GLY A 421 16.49 -11.74 -0.61
C GLY A 421 15.50 -12.20 -1.68
N VAL A 422 14.97 -11.27 -2.48
CA VAL A 422 14.01 -11.58 -3.56
C VAL A 422 14.68 -12.39 -4.67
N ALA A 423 15.88 -12.00 -5.11
CA ALA A 423 16.62 -12.74 -6.13
C ALA A 423 17.01 -14.15 -5.65
N GLY A 424 17.37 -14.30 -4.37
CA GLY A 424 17.72 -15.57 -3.76
C GLY A 424 16.52 -16.52 -3.66
N VAL A 425 15.36 -16.05 -3.19
CA VAL A 425 14.13 -16.86 -3.16
C VAL A 425 13.74 -17.29 -4.58
N ALA A 426 13.75 -16.36 -5.54
CA ALA A 426 13.46 -16.68 -6.94
C ALA A 426 14.45 -17.70 -7.51
N ALA A 427 15.76 -17.54 -7.24
CA ALA A 427 16.78 -18.50 -7.68
C ALA A 427 16.58 -19.90 -7.08
N VAL A 428 16.23 -20.00 -5.79
CA VAL A 428 15.94 -21.30 -5.16
C VAL A 428 14.73 -21.97 -5.81
N VAL A 429 13.62 -21.24 -5.98
CA VAL A 429 12.42 -21.76 -6.64
C VAL A 429 12.75 -22.22 -8.07
N SER A 430 13.44 -21.39 -8.84
CA SER A 430 13.83 -21.73 -10.21
C SER A 430 14.80 -22.91 -10.28
N LEU A 431 15.75 -23.02 -9.34
CA LEU A 431 16.67 -24.16 -9.29
C LEU A 431 15.91 -25.46 -8.97
N ILE A 432 14.96 -25.42 -8.03
CA ILE A 432 14.09 -26.57 -7.73
C ILE A 432 13.31 -26.96 -8.98
N THR A 433 12.66 -26.01 -9.66
CA THR A 433 11.89 -26.28 -10.88
C THR A 433 12.78 -26.86 -11.98
N LEU A 434 13.97 -26.30 -12.20
CA LEU A 434 14.93 -26.77 -13.21
C LEU A 434 15.36 -28.21 -12.92
N ILE A 435 15.74 -28.50 -11.68
CA ILE A 435 16.17 -29.84 -11.25
C ILE A 435 15.00 -30.83 -11.36
N PHE A 436 13.79 -30.43 -10.95
CA PHE A 436 12.58 -31.24 -11.05
C PHE A 436 12.30 -31.63 -12.50
N LEU A 437 12.20 -30.66 -13.41
CA LEU A 437 11.93 -30.93 -14.84
C LEU A 437 13.01 -31.80 -15.47
N PHE A 438 14.27 -31.64 -15.04
CA PHE A 438 15.37 -32.46 -15.56
C PHE A 438 15.22 -33.92 -15.14
N PHE A 439 14.96 -34.15 -13.84
CA PHE A 439 14.82 -35.51 -13.33
C PHE A 439 13.52 -36.17 -13.78
N ASP A 440 12.43 -35.43 -13.91
CA ASP A 440 11.15 -35.96 -14.41
C ASP A 440 11.34 -36.53 -15.82
N ASP A 441 11.86 -35.74 -16.76
CA ASP A 441 12.11 -36.18 -18.13
C ASP A 441 13.20 -37.27 -18.21
N LEU A 442 14.24 -37.18 -17.37
CA LEU A 442 15.29 -38.22 -17.31
C LEU A 442 14.73 -39.57 -16.86
N LEU A 443 13.90 -39.58 -15.81
CA LEU A 443 13.32 -40.80 -15.24
C LEU A 443 12.25 -41.39 -16.16
N ASN A 444 11.51 -40.55 -16.89
CA ASN A 444 10.53 -40.98 -17.89
C ASN A 444 11.17 -41.35 -19.24
N SER A 445 12.49 -41.19 -19.40
CA SER A 445 13.21 -41.39 -20.68
C SER A 445 12.74 -40.47 -21.81
N GLU A 446 12.30 -39.26 -21.46
CA GLU A 446 11.77 -38.22 -22.36
C GLU A 446 12.75 -37.06 -22.56
N LEU A 447 13.98 -37.16 -22.03
CA LEU A 447 14.99 -36.11 -22.07
C LEU A 447 15.32 -35.69 -23.51
N SER A 448 14.91 -34.49 -23.89
CA SER A 448 15.03 -33.99 -25.27
C SER A 448 15.15 -32.46 -25.34
N GLY A 449 15.07 -31.88 -26.55
CA GLY A 449 15.02 -30.43 -26.74
C GLY A 449 13.78 -29.78 -26.09
N THR A 450 12.69 -30.53 -25.92
CA THR A 450 11.48 -30.06 -25.23
C THR A 450 11.75 -29.81 -23.75
N THR A 451 12.54 -30.67 -23.10
CA THR A 451 13.00 -30.51 -21.72
C THR A 451 13.65 -29.14 -21.50
N LEU A 452 14.57 -28.76 -22.40
CA LEU A 452 15.24 -27.45 -22.33
C LEU A 452 14.26 -26.30 -22.56
N ARG A 453 13.30 -26.47 -23.48
CA ARG A 453 12.22 -25.50 -23.68
C ARG A 453 11.37 -25.34 -22.42
N ASP A 454 11.02 -26.41 -21.72
CA ASP A 454 10.19 -26.32 -20.52
C ASP A 454 10.95 -25.70 -19.34
N MET A 455 12.27 -25.88 -19.30
CA MET A 455 13.16 -25.22 -18.34
C MET A 455 13.41 -23.73 -18.62
N ARG A 456 13.01 -23.19 -19.78
CA ARG A 456 13.43 -21.85 -20.24
C ARG A 456 13.21 -20.71 -19.24
N PHE A 457 12.08 -20.72 -18.54
CA PHE A 457 11.79 -19.72 -17.51
C PHE A 457 12.68 -19.89 -16.29
N ALA A 458 12.93 -21.13 -15.85
CA ALA A 458 13.81 -21.41 -14.73
C ALA A 458 15.27 -21.00 -15.03
N VAL A 459 15.77 -21.35 -16.22
CA VAL A 459 17.09 -20.93 -16.71
C VAL A 459 17.17 -19.41 -16.81
N GLY A 460 16.17 -18.79 -17.43
CA GLY A 460 16.12 -17.34 -17.60
C GLY A 460 16.11 -16.57 -16.29
N ILE A 461 15.36 -17.03 -15.27
CA ILE A 461 15.35 -16.41 -13.94
C ILE A 461 16.72 -16.54 -13.28
N LEU A 462 17.33 -17.73 -13.32
CA LEU A 462 18.65 -17.97 -12.73
C LEU A 462 19.74 -17.09 -13.35
N VAL A 463 19.81 -17.03 -14.67
CA VAL A 463 20.80 -16.23 -15.39
C VAL A 463 20.59 -14.73 -15.16
N THR A 464 19.34 -14.27 -15.21
CA THR A 464 19.01 -12.86 -14.96
C THR A 464 19.35 -12.45 -13.53
N ASN A 465 18.96 -13.26 -12.55
CA ASN A 465 19.27 -12.99 -11.14
C ASN A 465 20.77 -13.04 -10.88
N ALA A 466 21.51 -13.96 -11.50
CA ALA A 466 22.96 -14.03 -11.39
C ALA A 466 23.64 -12.75 -11.93
N ALA A 467 23.20 -12.25 -13.08
CA ALA A 467 23.73 -11.02 -13.66
C ALA A 467 23.44 -9.79 -12.77
N ILE A 468 22.19 -9.60 -12.35
CA ILE A 468 21.78 -8.47 -11.51
C ILE A 468 22.44 -8.54 -10.13
N SER A 469 22.44 -9.71 -9.50
CA SER A 469 23.06 -9.92 -8.20
C SER A 469 24.57 -9.76 -8.27
N GLY A 470 25.21 -10.18 -9.36
CA GLY A 470 26.65 -10.01 -9.56
C GLY A 470 27.08 -8.54 -9.54
N TYR A 471 26.35 -7.69 -10.25
CA TYR A 471 26.57 -6.23 -10.23
C TYR A 471 26.36 -5.62 -8.83
N HIS A 472 25.23 -5.94 -8.17
CA HIS A 472 24.95 -5.37 -6.85
C HIS A 472 25.87 -5.96 -5.75
N TRP A 473 26.42 -7.15 -5.96
CA TRP A 473 27.38 -7.77 -5.06
C TRP A 473 28.71 -7.02 -5.02
N THR A 474 29.19 -6.50 -6.16
CA THR A 474 30.43 -5.71 -6.16
C THR A 474 30.29 -4.44 -5.31
N ILE A 475 29.10 -3.85 -5.31
CA ILE A 475 28.76 -2.64 -4.54
C ILE A 475 28.58 -2.97 -3.06
N TYR A 476 27.80 -4.02 -2.75
CA TYR A 476 27.64 -4.49 -1.38
C TYR A 476 28.99 -4.83 -0.75
N LYS A 477 29.89 -5.48 -1.50
CA LYS A 477 31.21 -5.86 -1.01
C LYS A 477 32.05 -4.65 -0.62
N SER A 478 31.99 -3.54 -1.38
CA SER A 478 32.70 -2.31 -1.03
C SER A 478 32.11 -1.56 0.16
N GLU A 479 30.84 -1.81 0.50
CA GLU A 479 30.09 -1.01 1.48
C GLU A 479 29.71 -1.79 2.75
N ARG A 480 29.97 -3.10 2.80
CA ARG A 480 29.51 -3.96 3.90
C ARG A 480 30.08 -3.55 5.25
N GLU A 481 31.28 -2.97 5.27
CA GLU A 481 32.01 -2.54 6.47
C GLU A 481 31.59 -1.14 6.93
N THR A 482 30.95 -0.35 6.05
CA THR A 482 30.44 0.96 6.42
C THR A 482 29.31 0.80 7.44
N PRO A 483 29.39 1.45 8.61
CA PRO A 483 28.33 1.40 9.59
C PRO A 483 27.09 2.09 9.02
N VAL A 484 25.93 1.45 9.19
CA VAL A 484 24.66 2.09 8.87
C VAL A 484 24.34 3.05 10.01
N GLU A 485 24.09 4.31 9.68
CA GLU A 485 23.59 5.28 10.63
C GLU A 485 22.12 4.91 10.94
N ILE A 486 21.93 4.07 11.95
CA ILE A 486 20.61 3.79 12.51
C ILE A 486 20.20 5.03 13.30
N PHE A 487 19.75 6.06 12.60
CA PHE A 487 19.25 7.33 13.16
C PHE A 487 20.18 7.93 14.24
N ARG A 488 21.42 8.33 13.92
CA ARG A 488 22.23 9.11 14.90
C ARG A 488 21.71 10.54 15.03
N ARG A 489 21.07 11.10 13.99
CA ARG A 489 20.13 12.24 14.12
C ARG A 489 18.84 11.82 14.86
N GLY A 490 18.91 11.77 16.19
CA GLY A 490 17.81 11.33 17.04
C GLY A 490 18.17 11.04 18.48
N ARG A 491 19.44 11.25 18.89
CA ARG A 491 19.80 11.10 20.30
C ARG A 491 18.96 12.06 21.14
N HIS A 492 18.24 11.50 22.10
CA HIS A 492 17.55 12.27 23.12
C HIS A 492 18.55 12.52 24.24
N ILE A 493 19.09 13.74 24.25
CA ILE A 493 20.13 14.14 25.18
C ILE A 493 19.45 14.99 26.24
N THR A 494 19.34 14.45 27.45
CA THR A 494 18.88 15.21 28.61
C THR A 494 20.10 15.69 29.38
N LEU A 495 20.34 17.00 29.33
CA LEU A 495 21.35 17.67 30.13
C LEU A 495 20.75 17.98 31.51
N VAL A 496 21.45 17.62 32.59
CA VAL A 496 21.08 17.98 33.97
C VAL A 496 22.23 18.79 34.58
N GLY A 497 22.02 20.08 34.82
CA GLY A 497 23.09 20.97 35.30
C GLY A 497 22.73 22.45 35.31
N PRO A 498 23.70 23.37 35.21
CA PRO A 498 23.44 24.81 35.25
C PRO A 498 22.61 25.28 34.05
N SER A 499 21.81 26.33 34.25
CA SER A 499 20.99 26.91 33.19
C SER A 499 21.87 27.59 32.14
N ASP A 500 21.83 27.09 30.91
CA ASP A 500 22.49 27.68 29.76
C ASP A 500 21.70 27.30 28.50
N ALA A 501 20.88 28.22 27.99
CA ALA A 501 20.09 27.96 26.79
C ALA A 501 20.97 27.94 25.54
N HIS A 502 22.12 28.62 25.56
CA HIS A 502 22.99 28.75 24.40
C HIS A 502 23.74 27.45 24.11
N ILE A 503 24.14 26.70 25.15
CA ILE A 503 24.77 25.39 24.96
C ILE A 503 23.83 24.38 24.28
N VAL A 504 22.51 24.48 24.54
CA VAL A 504 21.50 23.61 23.94
C VAL A 504 21.39 23.86 22.44
N GLU A 505 21.45 25.12 22.01
CA GLU A 505 21.45 25.49 20.60
C GLU A 505 22.74 25.01 19.90
N LEU A 506 23.90 25.25 20.52
CA LEU A 506 25.19 24.82 19.98
C LEU A 506 25.30 23.29 19.85
N LEU A 507 24.81 22.54 20.84
CA LEU A 507 24.75 21.07 20.77
C LEU A 507 23.79 20.58 19.69
N LYS A 508 22.63 21.23 19.54
CA LYS A 508 21.67 20.89 18.48
C LYS A 508 22.27 21.14 17.10
N GLU A 509 23.03 22.22 16.95
CA GLU A 509 23.71 22.56 15.71
C GLU A 509 24.85 21.57 15.39
N GLN A 510 25.62 21.17 16.41
CA GLN A 510 26.81 20.35 16.23
C GLN A 510 26.56 18.83 16.16
N LEU A 511 25.64 18.31 16.99
CA LEU A 511 25.35 16.87 17.10
C LEU A 511 23.99 16.46 16.50
N GLY A 512 23.08 17.42 16.30
CA GLY A 512 21.69 17.11 15.99
C GLY A 512 20.92 16.43 17.14
N GLY A 513 19.64 16.14 16.92
CA GLY A 513 18.80 15.41 17.90
C GLY A 513 17.98 16.29 18.85
N ASN A 514 17.29 15.65 19.80
CA ASN A 514 16.44 16.32 20.78
C ASN A 514 17.22 16.56 22.08
N VAL A 515 17.77 17.75 22.21
CA VAL A 515 18.45 18.19 23.44
C VAL A 515 17.45 18.88 24.37
N GLN A 516 17.30 18.36 25.58
CA GLN A 516 16.52 18.95 26.67
C GLN A 516 17.45 19.32 27.83
N LEU A 517 17.25 20.49 28.42
CA LEU A 517 17.98 20.92 29.61
C LEU A 517 17.07 20.91 30.82
N TRP A 518 17.49 20.19 31.87
CA TRP A 518 16.86 20.16 33.18
C TRP A 518 17.80 20.88 34.15
N VAL A 519 17.31 21.97 34.72
CA VAL A 519 18.13 22.80 35.62
C VAL A 519 18.24 22.12 36.98
N SER A 520 19.45 21.83 37.42
CA SER A 520 19.72 21.28 38.75
C SER A 520 19.72 22.40 39.81
N PRO A 521 19.14 22.18 41.02
CA PRO A 521 19.25 23.14 42.13
C PRO A 521 20.68 23.30 42.65
N ASP A 522 21.49 22.26 42.52
CA ASP A 522 22.91 22.26 42.85
C ASP A 522 23.70 22.71 41.61
N SER A 523 24.05 24.00 41.55
CA SER A 523 24.71 24.59 40.39
C SER A 523 26.09 23.95 40.13
N GLY A 524 26.17 23.15 39.07
CA GLY A 524 27.41 22.61 38.53
C GLY A 524 28.32 23.69 37.91
N SER A 525 29.49 23.30 37.42
CA SER A 525 30.38 24.20 36.67
C SER A 525 29.77 24.57 35.31
N PRO A 526 30.08 25.76 34.73
CA PRO A 526 29.64 26.14 33.39
C PRO A 526 29.91 25.04 32.37
N TRP A 527 29.01 24.89 31.39
CA TRP A 527 29.17 23.90 30.35
C TRP A 527 30.37 24.22 29.46
N ASN A 528 31.17 23.21 29.14
CA ASN A 528 32.20 23.28 28.13
C ASN A 528 31.75 22.45 26.92
N LEU A 529 31.51 23.11 25.79
CA LEU A 529 30.99 22.48 24.58
C LEU A 529 31.89 21.36 24.06
N GLN A 530 33.21 21.56 24.06
CA GLN A 530 34.15 20.56 23.54
C GLN A 530 34.15 19.29 24.41
N GLU A 531 34.22 19.45 25.73
CA GLU A 531 34.18 18.33 26.68
C GLU A 531 32.85 17.57 26.63
N LEU A 532 31.75 18.31 26.39
CA LEU A 532 30.40 17.75 26.29
C LEU A 532 30.20 16.94 25.00
N VAL A 533 30.67 17.46 23.87
CA VAL A 533 30.62 16.77 22.57
C VAL A 533 31.48 15.51 22.61
N GLU A 534 32.72 15.61 23.10
CA GLU A 534 33.62 14.47 23.23
C GLU A 534 33.02 13.37 24.13
N LEU A 535 32.40 13.75 25.26
CA LEU A 535 31.75 12.80 26.15
C LEU A 535 30.52 12.14 25.51
N ILE A 536 29.72 12.88 24.75
CA ILE A 536 28.54 12.34 24.06
C ILE A 536 28.97 11.41 22.92
N ASP A 537 30.00 11.77 22.16
CA ASP A 537 30.50 10.95 21.05
C ASP A 537 31.13 9.64 21.53
N THR A 538 31.81 9.67 22.68
CA THR A 538 32.40 8.48 23.30
C THR A 538 31.40 7.59 24.03
N THR A 539 30.17 8.06 24.27
CA THR A 539 29.13 7.30 24.97
C THR A 539 28.18 6.65 23.97
N GLU A 540 28.09 5.32 23.99
CA GLU A 540 27.15 4.56 23.17
C GLU A 540 25.74 4.61 23.73
N GLY A 541 24.74 4.95 22.90
CA GLY A 541 23.32 4.99 23.30
C GLY A 541 22.48 5.91 22.42
N GLN A 542 21.16 5.67 22.36
CA GLN A 542 20.20 6.57 21.69
C GLN A 542 19.54 7.57 22.67
N GLU A 543 19.47 7.26 23.96
CA GLU A 543 19.03 8.17 25.01
C GLU A 543 20.19 8.35 25.99
N LEU A 544 20.61 9.60 26.17
CA LEU A 544 21.76 9.95 26.98
C LEU A 544 21.33 10.94 28.05
N LEU A 545 21.62 10.59 29.30
CA LEU A 545 21.52 11.51 30.42
C LEU A 545 22.91 12.03 30.75
N VAL A 546 23.13 13.32 30.55
CA VAL A 546 24.41 13.95 30.87
C VAL A 546 24.22 14.79 32.13
N ILE A 547 24.90 14.39 33.20
CA ILE A 547 24.82 15.05 34.50
C ILE A 547 26.09 15.84 34.74
N ASN A 548 25.93 17.10 35.15
CA ASN A 548 27.00 18.01 35.55
C ASN A 548 26.85 18.35 37.04
N GLU A 549 27.41 17.50 37.90
CA GLU A 549 27.39 17.68 39.36
C GLU A 549 28.81 17.77 39.91
N LYS A 550 29.08 18.76 40.79
CA LYS A 550 30.32 18.88 41.58
C LYS A 550 31.63 18.77 40.76
N LYS A 551 31.66 19.39 39.56
CA LYS A 551 32.79 19.37 38.60
C LYS A 551 33.10 18.00 37.98
N LYS A 552 32.13 17.09 37.91
CA LYS A 552 32.27 15.84 37.15
C LYS A 552 31.15 15.74 36.12
N LEU A 553 31.53 15.89 34.85
CA LEU A 553 30.66 15.62 33.71
C LEU A 553 30.58 14.10 33.52
N ARG A 554 29.37 13.55 33.46
CA ARG A 554 29.15 12.11 33.23
C ARG A 554 27.97 11.91 32.30
N ALA A 555 28.15 11.04 31.30
CA ALA A 555 27.08 10.60 30.42
C ALA A 555 26.69 9.17 30.78
N PHE A 556 25.40 8.93 30.89
CA PHE A 556 24.83 7.61 31.15
C PHE A 556 23.92 7.25 29.98
N PRO A 557 24.13 6.10 29.33
CA PRO A 557 23.14 5.57 28.42
C PRO A 557 21.92 5.12 29.22
N ILE A 558 20.76 5.66 28.85
CA ILE A 558 19.49 5.18 29.38
C ILE A 558 19.05 4.04 28.46
N HIS A 559 18.92 2.86 29.05
CA HIS A 559 18.25 1.73 28.43
C HIS A 559 16.89 1.56 29.09
N HIS A 560 15.84 1.58 28.27
CA HIS A 560 14.46 1.32 28.71
C HIS A 560 14.11 -0.16 28.68
#